data_AF-A0AA35M6E8-F1
#
_entry.id   AF-A0AA35M6E8-F1
#
_cell.length_a   1.000
_cell.length_b   1.000
_cell.length_c   1.000
_cell.angle_alpha   90.00
_cell.angle_beta   90.00
_cell.angle_gamma   90.00
#
_symmetry.space_group_name_H-M   'P 1'
#
loop_
_entity.id
_entity.type
_entity.pdbx_description
1 polymer ?
#
loop_
_entity_poly.entity_id
_entity_poly.type
_entity_poly.pdbx_seq_one_letter_code
_entity_poly.pdbx_strand_id
1 'polypeptide(L)'
;MASTQNSTSLPNPPSIAPCMTSHPEAFHDALRAKQQALCLLKSALEDMASVDIDVILAVVLLLVGFELIDSGRGSWIFHIHGARMIIEKLIASTLATETALSPLRSWLVSNCLVYDLLGSSFANSYLPHSGWPSTTTISLLQDAEGNHCSSFPAALLPLIQAGAQLLRRNEVSTSPDSMMSLGLQDALHLLDAAKSFDPAVWAINLQPRSPAGDFFHRTGIASAHRTAVCIYLSHIILARWPSTVLPDDLETLATEIIIHLSNMHPGDALFTATAWPAFIAGLETAELTNRAWVVRRFQERWEMEPWGLTREALEALRTIWDGRKKENAVKSSNDRLHEQEENWNWIEKLQNIGTDWLIA
;
A
#
# COMPACT_ATOMS: atom_id res chain seq x y z
N MET A 1 -39.63 49.25 -10.29
CA MET A 1 -39.69 47.78 -10.30
C MET A 1 -38.33 47.27 -10.73
N ALA A 2 -37.45 47.01 -9.76
CA ALA A 2 -36.09 46.54 -9.98
C ALA A 2 -36.07 45.01 -9.84
N SER A 3 -35.57 44.31 -10.86
CA SER A 3 -35.39 42.87 -10.87
C SER A 3 -33.90 42.57 -10.65
N THR A 4 -33.58 42.08 -9.46
CA THR A 4 -32.26 41.55 -9.09
C THR A 4 -32.16 40.09 -9.55
N GLN A 5 -31.29 39.81 -10.51
CA GLN A 5 -30.85 38.46 -10.85
C GLN A 5 -29.78 38.02 -9.83
N ASN A 6 -30.09 37.01 -9.02
CA ASN A 6 -29.12 36.32 -8.18
C ASN A 6 -28.44 35.22 -8.99
N SER A 7 -27.19 35.46 -9.38
CA SER A 7 -26.30 34.42 -9.90
C SER A 7 -25.67 33.67 -8.73
N THR A 8 -26.17 32.48 -8.42
CA THR A 8 -25.52 31.54 -7.48
C THR A 8 -24.30 30.91 -8.16
N SER A 9 -23.12 31.52 -7.98
CA SER A 9 -21.84 30.89 -8.28
C SER A 9 -21.53 29.83 -7.22
N LEU A 10 -21.36 28.59 -7.65
CA LEU A 10 -20.83 27.50 -6.82
C LEU A 10 -19.41 27.87 -6.33
N PRO A 11 -19.07 27.63 -5.06
CA PRO A 11 -17.74 27.90 -4.55
C PRO A 11 -16.72 26.94 -5.19
N ASN A 12 -15.62 27.49 -5.70
CA ASN A 12 -14.47 26.71 -6.15
C ASN A 12 -13.97 25.80 -5.02
N PRO A 13 -13.52 24.56 -5.31
CA PRO A 13 -12.88 23.73 -4.31
C PRO A 13 -11.63 24.44 -3.79
N PRO A 14 -11.32 24.36 -2.48
CA PRO A 14 -10.16 25.02 -1.92
C PRO A 14 -8.90 24.47 -2.58
N SER A 15 -8.25 25.32 -3.38
CA SER A 15 -6.86 25.10 -3.79
C SER A 15 -6.04 25.00 -2.51
N ILE A 16 -5.30 23.91 -2.37
CA ILE A 16 -4.32 23.74 -1.30
C ILE A 16 -3.29 24.86 -1.49
N ALA A 17 -3.46 25.96 -0.76
CA ALA A 17 -2.45 27.00 -0.69
C ALA A 17 -1.25 26.40 0.04
N PRO A 18 -0.03 26.54 -0.48
CA PRO A 18 1.16 26.14 0.26
C PRO A 18 1.37 27.15 1.39
N CYS A 19 0.75 26.92 2.55
CA CYS A 19 1.23 27.52 3.78
C CYS A 19 2.44 26.71 4.25
N MET A 20 3.53 26.80 3.49
CA MET A 20 4.84 26.42 3.98
C MET A 20 5.56 27.71 4.31
N THR A 21 5.66 28.02 5.59
CA THR A 21 6.87 28.71 6.05
C THR A 21 8.02 27.77 5.69
N SER A 22 8.64 27.98 4.53
CA SER A 22 9.83 27.24 4.14
C SER A 22 10.86 27.46 5.25
N HIS A 23 11.23 26.41 5.97
CA HIS A 23 12.36 26.41 6.89
C HIS A 23 13.55 25.81 6.12
N PRO A 24 14.20 26.56 5.22
CA PRO A 24 15.27 26.05 4.36
C PRO A 24 16.42 25.46 5.17
N GLU A 25 16.67 25.97 6.38
CA GLU A 25 17.67 25.44 7.31
C GLU A 25 17.31 24.04 7.81
N ALA A 26 16.06 23.82 8.24
CA ALA A 26 15.60 22.51 8.71
C ALA A 26 15.64 21.45 7.60
N PHE A 27 15.25 21.83 6.37
CA PHE A 27 15.34 20.94 5.21
C PHE A 27 16.80 20.60 4.88
N HIS A 28 17.69 21.59 4.90
CA HIS A 28 19.12 21.38 4.66
C HIS A 28 19.76 20.50 5.75
N ASP A 29 19.40 20.70 7.02
CA ASP A 29 19.88 19.88 8.12
C ASP A 29 19.36 18.43 8.02
N ALA A 30 18.11 18.23 7.60
CA ALA A 30 17.55 16.91 7.34
C ALA A 30 18.32 16.17 6.23
N LEU A 31 18.64 16.86 5.11
CA LEU A 31 19.45 16.29 4.03
C LEU A 31 20.88 15.97 4.49
N ARG A 32 21.50 16.85 5.28
CA ARG A 32 22.82 16.61 5.86
C ARG A 32 22.81 15.40 6.79
N ALA A 33 21.81 15.28 7.65
CA ALA A 33 21.65 14.15 8.56
C ALA A 33 21.46 12.83 7.78
N LYS A 34 20.63 12.84 6.72
CA LYS A 34 20.48 11.68 5.83
C LYS A 34 21.80 11.27 5.19
N GLN A 35 22.55 12.23 4.63
CA GLN A 35 23.86 11.95 4.02
C GLN A 35 24.84 11.35 5.05
N GLN A 36 24.89 11.89 6.26
CA GLN A 36 25.73 11.38 7.34
C GLN A 36 25.31 9.96 7.75
N ALA A 37 24.01 9.71 7.91
CA ALA A 37 23.48 8.39 8.23
C ALA A 37 23.86 7.35 7.17
N LEU A 38 23.79 7.70 5.88
CA LEU A 38 24.20 6.81 4.78
C LEU A 38 25.70 6.51 4.81
N CYS A 39 26.55 7.51 5.07
CA CYS A 39 28.00 7.29 5.19
C CYS A 39 28.36 6.40 6.38
N LEU A 40 27.71 6.60 7.53
CA LEU A 40 27.92 5.79 8.72
C LEU A 40 27.39 4.37 8.54
N LEU A 41 26.21 4.22 7.94
CA LEU A 41 25.63 2.91 7.61
C LEU A 41 26.55 2.13 6.66
N LYS A 42 27.08 2.77 5.61
CA LYS A 42 28.04 2.14 4.71
C LYS A 42 29.27 1.62 5.48
N SER A 43 29.83 2.44 6.36
CA SER A 43 31.00 2.07 7.16
C SER A 43 30.69 0.92 8.12
N ALA A 44 29.50 0.92 8.74
CA ALA A 44 29.03 -0.16 9.61
C ALA A 44 28.83 -1.49 8.86
N LEU A 45 28.39 -1.42 7.59
CA LEU A 45 28.22 -2.61 6.74
C LEU A 45 29.56 -3.21 6.30
N GLU A 46 30.63 -2.41 6.23
CA GLU A 46 31.99 -2.89 5.91
C GLU A 46 32.63 -3.66 7.09
N ASP A 47 32.23 -3.36 8.33
CA ASP A 47 32.66 -4.06 9.56
C ASP A 47 31.47 -4.51 10.42
N MET A 48 30.61 -5.38 9.86
CA MET A 48 29.41 -5.87 10.55
C MET A 48 29.69 -6.68 11.82
N ALA A 49 30.95 -7.07 12.10
CA ALA A 49 31.30 -7.79 13.31
C ALA A 49 31.36 -6.87 14.55
N SER A 50 31.56 -5.56 14.36
CA SER A 50 31.75 -4.60 15.44
C SER A 50 30.51 -3.75 15.77
N VAL A 51 29.48 -3.79 14.92
CA VAL A 51 28.26 -2.98 15.06
C VAL A 51 27.04 -3.85 15.38
N ASP A 52 26.22 -3.40 16.34
CA ASP A 52 24.97 -4.08 16.67
C ASP A 52 24.00 -4.04 15.48
N ILE A 53 23.52 -5.21 15.08
CA ILE A 53 22.56 -5.38 13.99
C ILE A 53 21.25 -4.64 14.25
N ASP A 54 20.85 -4.47 15.51
CA ASP A 54 19.64 -3.72 15.87
C ASP A 54 19.80 -2.24 15.52
N VAL A 55 21.01 -1.68 15.66
CA VAL A 55 21.31 -0.30 15.24
C VAL A 55 21.25 -0.18 13.72
N ILE A 56 21.81 -1.15 12.99
CA ILE A 56 21.76 -1.17 11.52
C ILE A 56 20.31 -1.21 11.02
N LEU A 57 19.50 -2.13 11.54
CA LEU A 57 18.08 -2.25 11.17
C LEU A 57 17.27 -1.00 11.55
N ALA A 58 17.54 -0.40 12.71
CA ALA A 58 16.88 0.85 13.11
C ALA A 58 17.21 2.01 12.16
N VAL A 59 18.47 2.17 11.77
CA VAL A 59 18.88 3.18 10.80
C VAL A 59 18.21 2.95 9.44
N VAL A 60 18.14 1.70 8.97
CA VAL A 60 17.47 1.38 7.71
C VAL A 60 15.96 1.70 7.77
N LEU A 61 15.29 1.35 8.87
CA LEU A 61 13.87 1.67 9.06
C LEU A 61 13.61 3.18 9.11
N LEU A 62 14.50 3.95 9.76
CA LEU A 62 14.44 5.41 9.77
C LEU A 62 14.65 6.00 8.37
N LEU A 63 15.54 5.43 7.57
CA LEU A 63 15.74 5.85 6.18
C LEU A 63 14.51 5.55 5.31
N VAL A 64 13.85 4.39 5.50
CA VAL A 64 12.55 4.11 4.85
C VAL A 64 11.52 5.17 5.26
N GLY A 65 11.39 5.46 6.55
CA GLY A 65 10.51 6.52 7.05
C GLY A 65 10.84 7.91 6.48
N PHE A 66 12.13 8.25 6.35
CA PHE A 66 12.57 9.48 5.70
C PHE A 66 12.08 9.57 4.25
N GLU A 67 12.20 8.49 3.48
CA GLU A 67 11.70 8.47 2.10
C GLU A 67 10.19 8.70 2.04
N LEU A 68 9.41 8.11 2.96
CA LEU A 68 7.96 8.30 3.04
C LEU A 68 7.59 9.75 3.39
N ILE A 69 8.36 10.39 4.27
CA ILE A 69 8.19 11.81 4.64
C ILE A 69 8.53 12.73 3.47
N ASP A 70 9.55 12.44 2.67
CA ASP A 70 9.95 13.29 1.54
C ASP A 70 8.97 13.20 0.36
N SER A 71 8.83 12.02 -0.24
CA SER A 71 7.88 11.83 -1.36
C SER A 71 7.37 10.40 -1.56
N GLY A 72 7.97 9.41 -0.90
CA GLY A 72 7.69 7.99 -1.09
C GLY A 72 8.08 7.45 -2.47
N ARG A 73 8.88 8.18 -3.26
CA ARG A 73 9.20 7.80 -4.66
C ARG A 73 10.51 7.02 -4.74
N GLY A 74 10.40 5.71 -4.93
CA GLY A 74 11.45 4.81 -5.43
C GLY A 74 12.66 4.55 -4.55
N SER A 75 13.26 5.55 -3.88
CA SER A 75 14.50 5.38 -3.10
C SER A 75 14.36 4.41 -1.94
N TRP A 76 13.14 4.28 -1.38
CA TRP A 76 12.82 3.33 -0.32
C TRP A 76 13.15 1.89 -0.74
N ILE A 77 13.09 1.55 -2.03
CA ILE A 77 13.39 0.22 -2.57
C ILE A 77 14.79 -0.22 -2.14
N PHE A 78 15.77 0.66 -2.22
CA PHE A 78 17.16 0.32 -1.90
C PHE A 78 17.32 0.01 -0.41
N HIS A 79 16.64 0.76 0.45
CA HIS A 79 16.65 0.55 1.89
C HIS A 79 15.98 -0.77 2.27
N ILE A 80 14.79 -1.03 1.74
CA ILE A 80 14.06 -2.28 2.00
C ILE A 80 14.81 -3.48 1.44
N HIS A 81 15.35 -3.39 0.21
CA HIS A 81 16.15 -4.47 -0.36
C HIS A 81 17.38 -4.79 0.50
N GLY A 82 18.08 -3.75 0.99
CA GLY A 82 19.17 -3.92 1.95
C GLY A 82 18.71 -4.58 3.25
N ALA A 83 17.59 -4.14 3.83
CA ALA A 83 17.00 -4.74 5.03
C ALA A 83 16.70 -6.22 4.82
N ARG A 84 16.06 -6.58 3.69
CA ARG A 84 15.71 -7.95 3.34
C ARG A 84 16.93 -8.86 3.36
N MET A 85 18.02 -8.47 2.70
CA MET A 85 19.27 -9.25 2.67
C MET A 85 19.85 -9.49 4.06
N ILE A 86 19.74 -8.51 4.96
CA ILE A 86 20.18 -8.62 6.35
C ILE A 86 19.28 -9.58 7.12
N ILE A 87 17.96 -9.42 6.98
CA ILE A 87 16.94 -10.21 7.67
C ILE A 87 17.03 -11.69 7.27
N GLU A 88 17.18 -11.98 5.98
CA GLU A 88 17.31 -13.36 5.48
C GLU A 88 18.52 -14.07 6.11
N LYS A 89 19.67 -13.40 6.19
CA LYS A 89 20.87 -13.93 6.87
C LYS A 89 20.63 -14.12 8.37
N LEU A 90 19.94 -13.18 9.00
CA LEU A 90 19.64 -13.20 10.42
C LEU A 90 18.70 -14.35 10.79
N ILE A 91 17.63 -14.57 10.00
CA ILE A 91 16.70 -15.69 10.18
C ILE A 91 17.43 -17.01 9.96
N ALA A 92 18.24 -17.13 8.90
CA ALA A 92 19.03 -18.35 8.64
C ALA A 92 19.99 -18.68 9.81
N SER A 93 20.66 -17.67 10.37
CA SER A 93 21.52 -17.84 11.53
C SER A 93 20.73 -18.24 12.79
N THR A 94 19.60 -17.59 13.03
CA THR A 94 18.71 -17.86 14.18
C THR A 94 18.21 -19.31 14.16
N LEU A 95 17.81 -19.81 12.98
CA LEU A 95 17.40 -21.20 12.80
C LEU A 95 18.54 -22.18 13.03
N ALA A 96 19.77 -21.81 12.64
CA ALA A 96 20.94 -22.66 12.85
C ALA A 96 21.39 -22.73 14.33
N THR A 97 21.17 -21.67 15.10
CA THR A 97 21.61 -21.58 16.51
C THR A 97 20.48 -21.75 17.53
N GLU A 98 19.25 -22.02 17.08
CA GLU A 98 18.02 -22.12 17.90
C GLU A 98 17.83 -20.94 18.87
N THR A 99 18.35 -19.76 18.52
CA THR A 99 18.38 -18.59 19.41
C THR A 99 17.20 -17.67 19.10
N ALA A 100 16.31 -17.43 20.06
CA ALA A 100 15.19 -16.51 19.86
C ALA A 100 15.67 -15.06 19.62
N LEU A 101 14.94 -14.32 18.77
CA LEU A 101 15.20 -12.90 18.56
C LEU A 101 14.84 -12.09 19.82
N SER A 102 15.61 -11.03 20.10
CA SER A 102 15.23 -10.06 21.13
C SER A 102 13.93 -9.34 20.74
N PRO A 103 13.17 -8.79 21.71
CA PRO A 103 11.94 -8.05 21.40
C PRO A 103 12.16 -6.87 20.44
N LEU A 104 13.25 -6.10 20.63
CA LEU A 104 13.60 -4.99 19.74
C LEU A 104 13.90 -5.49 18.33
N ARG A 105 14.68 -6.57 18.21
CA ARG A 105 15.03 -7.17 16.93
C ARG A 105 13.81 -7.70 16.21
N SER A 106 12.92 -8.40 16.91
CA SER A 106 11.65 -8.87 16.36
C SER A 106 10.83 -7.70 15.82
N TRP A 107 10.71 -6.61 16.58
CA TRP A 107 10.00 -5.40 16.16
C TRP A 107 10.62 -4.73 14.92
N LEU A 108 11.94 -4.59 14.88
CA LEU A 108 12.64 -4.00 13.73
C LEU A 108 12.48 -4.83 12.46
N VAL A 109 12.67 -6.15 12.59
CA VAL A 109 12.52 -7.10 11.49
C VAL A 109 11.08 -7.11 10.99
N SER A 110 10.10 -7.18 11.89
CA SER A 110 8.68 -7.26 11.52
C SER A 110 8.21 -6.01 10.77
N ASN A 111 8.64 -4.82 11.20
CA ASN A 111 8.33 -3.57 10.49
C ASN A 111 8.94 -3.54 9.09
N CYS A 112 10.20 -3.95 8.94
CA CYS A 112 10.84 -4.03 7.62
C CYS A 112 10.12 -5.02 6.68
N LEU A 113 9.68 -6.17 7.21
CA LEU A 113 8.95 -7.17 6.42
C LEU A 113 7.59 -6.65 5.92
N VAL A 114 6.86 -5.87 6.72
CA VAL A 114 5.59 -5.27 6.27
C VAL A 114 5.83 -4.29 5.13
N TYR A 115 6.82 -3.40 5.25
CA TYR A 115 7.16 -2.48 4.15
C TYR A 115 7.65 -3.22 2.90
N ASP A 116 8.40 -4.32 3.05
CA ASP A 116 8.83 -5.18 1.95
C ASP A 116 7.63 -5.75 1.17
N LEU A 117 6.69 -6.38 1.90
CA LEU A 117 5.49 -6.95 1.32
C LEU A 117 4.60 -5.89 0.66
N LEU A 118 4.39 -4.74 1.31
CA LEU A 118 3.60 -3.64 0.76
C LEU A 118 4.27 -3.02 -0.47
N GLY A 119 5.59 -2.87 -0.44
CA GLY A 119 6.38 -2.36 -1.57
C GLY A 119 6.26 -3.25 -2.81
N SER A 120 6.06 -4.57 -2.62
CA SER A 120 5.85 -5.50 -3.73
C SER A 120 4.56 -5.27 -4.52
N SER A 121 3.56 -4.61 -3.93
CA SER A 121 2.22 -4.41 -4.53
C SER A 121 2.23 -3.48 -5.75
N PHE A 122 2.96 -2.36 -5.68
CA PHE A 122 2.86 -1.30 -6.69
C PHE A 122 4.18 -0.90 -7.35
N ALA A 123 5.31 -1.37 -6.83
CA ALA A 123 6.60 -1.05 -7.45
C ALA A 123 6.81 -1.90 -8.71
N ASN A 124 7.12 -1.24 -9.83
CA ASN A 124 7.55 -1.88 -11.07
C ASN A 124 8.94 -2.51 -10.93
N SER A 125 9.86 -1.78 -10.31
CA SER A 125 11.28 -2.14 -10.25
C SER A 125 11.62 -3.11 -9.11
N TYR A 126 10.64 -3.45 -8.28
CA TYR A 126 10.87 -4.19 -7.04
C TYR A 126 10.61 -5.69 -7.20
N LEU A 127 11.66 -6.51 -7.15
CA LEU A 127 11.50 -7.96 -7.18
C LEU A 127 10.90 -8.45 -5.83
N PRO A 128 9.71 -9.07 -5.82
CA PRO A 128 9.13 -9.62 -4.60
C PRO A 128 10.00 -10.80 -4.15
N HIS A 129 10.00 -11.08 -2.85
CA HIS A 129 10.56 -12.34 -2.38
C HIS A 129 9.85 -13.51 -3.08
N SER A 130 10.59 -14.52 -3.56
CA SER A 130 9.99 -15.66 -4.26
C SER A 130 9.48 -16.70 -3.26
N GLY A 131 8.29 -17.26 -3.51
CA GLY A 131 7.71 -18.29 -2.66
C GLY A 131 6.90 -17.75 -1.49
N TRP A 132 6.28 -18.67 -0.76
CA TRP A 132 5.44 -18.37 0.40
C TRP A 132 6.32 -18.08 1.62
N PRO A 133 5.94 -17.13 2.50
CA PRO A 133 6.72 -16.84 3.69
C PRO A 133 6.87 -18.07 4.60
N SER A 134 8.06 -18.24 5.19
CA SER A 134 8.31 -19.30 6.17
C SER A 134 7.47 -19.10 7.44
N THR A 135 7.27 -20.16 8.23
CA THR A 135 6.54 -20.08 9.52
C THR A 135 7.10 -18.99 10.44
N THR A 136 8.43 -18.85 10.50
CA THR A 136 9.10 -17.78 11.27
C THR A 136 8.77 -16.39 10.73
N THR A 137 8.72 -16.23 9.40
CA THR A 137 8.35 -14.96 8.77
C THR A 137 6.90 -14.62 9.07
N ILE A 138 5.99 -15.60 9.02
CA ILE A 138 4.58 -15.40 9.37
C ILE A 138 4.42 -14.99 10.84
N SER A 139 5.16 -15.60 11.78
CA SER A 139 5.05 -15.19 13.19
C SER A 139 5.52 -13.75 13.40
N LEU A 140 6.60 -13.34 12.73
CA LEU A 140 7.10 -11.96 12.77
C LEU A 140 6.08 -10.98 12.19
N LEU A 141 5.42 -11.35 11.08
CA LEU A 141 4.35 -10.52 10.51
C LEU A 141 3.16 -10.39 11.45
N GLN A 142 2.79 -11.46 12.17
CA GLN A 142 1.74 -11.39 13.19
C GLN A 142 2.12 -10.46 14.36
N ASP A 143 3.40 -10.38 14.72
CA ASP A 143 3.87 -9.42 15.72
C ASP A 143 3.77 -7.97 15.22
N ALA A 144 3.82 -7.75 13.90
CA ALA A 144 3.66 -6.43 13.28
C ALA A 144 2.21 -5.92 13.32
N GLU A 145 1.22 -6.82 13.38
CA GLU A 145 -0.22 -6.48 13.31
C GLU A 145 -0.66 -5.45 14.37
N GLY A 146 -0.04 -5.50 15.55
CA GLY A 146 -0.31 -4.58 16.65
C GLY A 146 0.61 -3.36 16.70
N ASN A 147 1.76 -3.40 16.02
CA ASN A 147 2.89 -2.50 16.27
C ASN A 147 3.34 -1.69 15.03
N HIS A 148 2.92 -2.09 13.84
CA HIS A 148 3.21 -1.39 12.59
C HIS A 148 2.13 -0.35 12.28
N CYS A 149 2.52 0.77 11.66
CA CYS A 149 1.62 1.90 11.39
C CYS A 149 0.42 1.56 10.50
N SER A 150 0.55 0.55 9.65
CA SER A 150 -0.50 0.07 8.75
C SER A 150 -1.52 -0.85 9.42
N SER A 151 -1.23 -1.39 10.62
CA SER A 151 -2.03 -2.40 11.32
C SER A 151 -2.55 -3.51 10.38
N PHE A 152 -1.73 -3.90 9.40
CA PHE A 152 -2.12 -4.77 8.30
C PHE A 152 -2.23 -6.22 8.77
N PRO A 153 -3.33 -6.95 8.48
CA PRO A 153 -3.43 -8.36 8.81
C PRO A 153 -2.35 -9.20 8.11
N ALA A 154 -1.55 -9.92 8.89
CA ALA A 154 -0.42 -10.73 8.40
C ALA A 154 -0.87 -11.81 7.42
N ALA A 155 -2.11 -12.31 7.54
CA ALA A 155 -2.68 -13.30 6.64
C ALA A 155 -2.93 -12.77 5.21
N LEU A 156 -3.08 -11.45 5.05
CA LEU A 156 -3.39 -10.82 3.76
C LEU A 156 -2.14 -10.39 2.99
N LEU A 157 -1.04 -10.07 3.66
CA LEU A 157 0.21 -9.63 3.03
C LEU A 157 0.78 -10.65 2.01
N PRO A 158 0.81 -11.98 2.29
CA PRO A 158 1.29 -12.97 1.33
C PRO A 158 0.43 -13.05 0.06
N LEU A 159 -0.88 -12.75 0.19
CA LEU A 159 -1.80 -12.76 -0.95
C LEU A 159 -1.50 -11.62 -1.91
N ILE A 160 -1.22 -10.43 -1.38
CA ILE A 160 -0.78 -9.27 -2.18
C ILE A 160 0.51 -9.60 -2.93
N GLN A 161 1.50 -10.16 -2.23
CA GLN A 161 2.77 -10.55 -2.83
C GLN A 161 2.59 -11.60 -3.94
N ALA A 162 1.78 -12.63 -3.68
CA ALA A 162 1.48 -13.66 -4.67
C ALA A 162 0.76 -13.07 -5.91
N GLY A 163 -0.18 -12.16 -5.70
CA GLY A 163 -0.82 -11.41 -6.77
C GLY A 163 0.17 -10.59 -7.60
N ALA A 164 1.07 -9.86 -6.96
CA ALA A 164 2.11 -9.10 -7.65
C ALA A 164 3.05 -9.99 -8.47
N GLN A 165 3.39 -11.19 -7.97
CA GLN A 165 4.17 -12.17 -8.73
C GLN A 165 3.42 -12.71 -9.96
N LEU A 166 2.11 -12.96 -9.84
CA LEU A 166 1.28 -13.41 -10.96
C LEU A 166 1.24 -12.37 -12.07
N LEU A 167 1.09 -11.10 -11.71
CA LEU A 167 1.08 -9.98 -12.66
C LEU A 167 2.38 -9.91 -13.47
N ARG A 168 3.54 -10.20 -12.85
CA ARG A 168 4.86 -10.10 -13.49
C ARG A 168 5.35 -11.39 -14.17
N ARG A 169 4.56 -12.47 -14.13
CA ARG A 169 4.96 -13.74 -14.73
C ARG A 169 4.93 -13.64 -16.25
N ASN A 170 6.10 -13.59 -16.88
CA ASN A 170 6.23 -13.69 -18.34
C ASN A 170 5.79 -15.08 -18.80
N GLU A 171 4.85 -15.14 -19.74
CA GLU A 171 4.40 -16.39 -20.37
C GLU A 171 5.51 -16.96 -21.25
N VAL A 172 6.30 -17.90 -20.72
CA VAL A 172 7.24 -18.67 -21.54
C VAL A 172 6.46 -19.73 -22.31
N SER A 173 6.68 -19.77 -23.61
CA SER A 173 5.97 -20.54 -24.63
C SER A 173 5.96 -22.06 -24.38
N THR A 174 5.00 -22.53 -23.60
CA THR A 174 4.49 -23.91 -23.63
C THR A 174 2.96 -23.88 -23.65
N SER A 175 2.34 -24.89 -24.27
CA SER A 175 0.90 -25.06 -24.52
C SER A 175 -0.02 -24.05 -23.79
N PRO A 176 -0.57 -23.03 -24.49
CA PRO A 176 -1.27 -21.90 -23.89
C PRO A 176 -2.44 -22.29 -22.98
N ASP A 177 -3.22 -23.29 -23.38
CA ASP A 177 -4.53 -23.55 -22.75
C ASP A 177 -4.45 -24.17 -21.35
N SER A 178 -3.44 -25.01 -21.08
CA SER A 178 -3.28 -25.69 -19.78
C SER A 178 -2.63 -24.80 -18.72
N MET A 179 -1.74 -23.88 -19.11
CA MET A 179 -1.10 -22.93 -18.18
C MET A 179 -2.04 -21.76 -17.84
N MET A 180 -2.84 -21.31 -18.81
CA MET A 180 -3.81 -20.24 -18.60
C MET A 180 -4.87 -20.63 -17.58
N SER A 181 -5.38 -21.86 -17.64
CA SER A 181 -6.36 -22.39 -16.68
C SER A 181 -5.81 -22.55 -15.26
N LEU A 182 -4.56 -23.03 -15.12
CA LEU A 182 -3.94 -23.17 -13.79
C LEU A 182 -3.64 -21.80 -13.15
N GLY A 183 -3.09 -20.85 -13.92
CA GLY A 183 -2.79 -19.51 -13.40
C GLY A 183 -4.04 -18.75 -12.96
N LEU A 184 -5.14 -18.85 -13.72
CA LEU A 184 -6.42 -18.25 -13.35
C LEU A 184 -6.97 -18.90 -12.07
N GLN A 185 -6.89 -20.23 -11.96
CA GLN A 185 -7.34 -20.95 -10.77
C GLN A 185 -6.55 -20.54 -9.52
N ASP A 186 -5.22 -20.36 -9.63
CA ASP A 186 -4.38 -19.86 -8.55
C ASP A 186 -4.83 -18.45 -8.12
N ALA A 187 -5.07 -17.55 -9.10
CA ALA A 187 -5.50 -16.18 -8.83
C ALA A 187 -6.87 -16.11 -8.15
N LEU A 188 -7.83 -16.93 -8.61
CA LEU A 188 -9.15 -17.05 -7.98
C LEU A 188 -9.04 -17.61 -6.56
N HIS A 189 -8.16 -18.59 -6.32
CA HIS A 189 -7.91 -19.11 -4.98
C HIS A 189 -7.31 -18.05 -4.04
N LEU A 190 -6.43 -17.17 -4.53
CA LEU A 190 -5.94 -16.04 -3.74
C LEU A 190 -7.07 -15.06 -3.38
N LEU A 191 -7.96 -14.77 -4.33
CA LEU A 191 -9.12 -13.92 -4.11
C LEU A 191 -10.09 -14.53 -3.07
N ASP A 192 -10.39 -15.82 -3.19
CA ASP A 192 -11.24 -16.55 -2.23
C ASP A 192 -10.62 -16.59 -0.84
N ALA A 193 -9.29 -16.80 -0.76
CA ALA A 193 -8.56 -16.73 0.50
C ALA A 193 -8.68 -15.34 1.15
N ALA A 194 -8.52 -14.26 0.38
CA ALA A 194 -8.70 -12.90 0.88
C ALA A 194 -10.13 -12.67 1.39
N LYS A 195 -11.15 -13.13 0.65
CA LYS A 195 -12.56 -13.01 1.06
C LYS A 195 -12.88 -13.78 2.34
N SER A 196 -12.30 -14.96 2.50
CA SER A 196 -12.52 -15.83 3.66
C SER A 196 -11.89 -15.31 4.96
N PHE A 197 -11.00 -14.31 4.87
CA PHE A 197 -10.44 -13.67 6.04
C PHE A 197 -11.54 -12.99 6.88
N ASP A 198 -11.55 -13.29 8.19
CA ASP A 198 -12.50 -12.75 9.15
C ASP A 198 -11.85 -11.64 10.00
N PRO A 199 -12.20 -10.35 9.75
CA PRO A 199 -11.65 -9.22 10.48
C PRO A 199 -11.97 -9.21 11.98
N ALA A 200 -13.14 -9.73 12.38
CA ALA A 200 -13.55 -9.74 13.77
C ALA A 200 -12.78 -10.80 14.56
N VAL A 201 -12.65 -12.01 14.00
CA VAL A 201 -11.82 -13.06 14.59
C VAL A 201 -10.36 -12.62 14.69
N TRP A 202 -9.85 -11.96 13.66
CA TRP A 202 -8.51 -11.37 13.69
C TRP A 202 -8.35 -10.35 14.83
N ALA A 203 -9.28 -9.41 14.97
CA ALA A 203 -9.22 -8.41 16.04
C ALA A 203 -9.29 -9.04 17.44
N ILE A 204 -10.12 -10.07 17.65
CA ILE A 204 -10.18 -10.83 18.90
C ILE A 204 -8.82 -11.46 19.22
N ASN A 205 -8.19 -12.09 18.23
CA ASN A 205 -6.91 -12.78 18.40
C ASN A 205 -5.72 -11.83 18.62
N LEU A 206 -5.85 -10.59 18.16
CA LEU A 206 -4.84 -9.54 18.35
C LEU A 206 -4.93 -8.87 19.72
N GLN A 207 -6.13 -8.81 20.32
CA GLN A 207 -6.38 -8.15 21.61
C GLN A 207 -5.42 -8.56 22.76
N PRO A 208 -5.01 -9.84 22.91
CA PRO A 208 -4.03 -10.22 23.94
C PRO A 208 -2.63 -9.63 23.72
N ARG A 209 -2.28 -9.30 22.47
CA ARG A 209 -0.96 -8.75 22.08
C ARG A 209 -0.97 -7.23 21.98
N SER A 210 -2.12 -6.64 21.65
CA SER A 210 -2.36 -5.20 21.65
C SER A 210 -3.62 -4.89 22.47
N PRO A 211 -3.51 -4.75 23.80
CA PRO A 211 -4.66 -4.65 24.70
C PRO A 211 -5.32 -3.25 24.69
N ALA A 212 -5.14 -2.47 23.63
CA ALA A 212 -5.78 -1.18 23.47
C ALA A 212 -7.31 -1.34 23.34
N GLY A 213 -8.06 -0.33 23.78
CA GLY A 213 -9.53 -0.28 23.63
C GLY A 213 -9.99 -0.01 22.19
N ASP A 214 -9.29 -0.56 21.19
CA ASP A 214 -9.41 -0.22 19.77
C ASP A 214 -10.03 -1.35 18.93
N PHE A 215 -10.66 -2.34 19.57
CA PHE A 215 -11.28 -3.50 18.92
C PHE A 215 -12.13 -3.15 17.68
N PHE A 216 -13.03 -2.17 17.80
CA PHE A 216 -13.89 -1.76 16.70
C PHE A 216 -13.11 -1.06 15.57
N HIS A 217 -12.12 -0.23 15.91
CA HIS A 217 -11.24 0.40 14.91
C HIS A 217 -10.40 -0.66 14.19
N ARG A 218 -9.86 -1.65 14.91
CA ARG A 218 -9.11 -2.78 14.34
C ARG A 218 -9.98 -3.62 13.41
N THR A 219 -11.21 -3.93 13.81
CA THR A 219 -12.15 -4.65 12.95
C THR A 219 -12.45 -3.86 11.67
N GLY A 220 -12.66 -2.54 11.77
CA GLY A 220 -12.87 -1.66 10.63
C GLY A 220 -11.65 -1.60 9.69
N ILE A 221 -10.45 -1.40 10.24
CA ILE A 221 -9.19 -1.40 9.49
C ILE A 221 -8.97 -2.73 8.76
N ALA A 222 -9.13 -3.85 9.47
CA ALA A 222 -8.95 -5.16 8.88
C ALA A 222 -9.99 -5.48 7.81
N SER A 223 -11.24 -5.00 7.98
CA SER A 223 -12.27 -5.10 6.94
C SER A 223 -11.91 -4.28 5.71
N ALA A 224 -11.44 -3.05 5.89
CA ALA A 224 -10.99 -2.19 4.81
C ALA A 224 -9.79 -2.79 4.06
N HIS A 225 -8.78 -3.31 4.76
CA HIS A 225 -7.64 -4.00 4.15
C HIS A 225 -8.07 -5.24 3.39
N ARG A 226 -8.93 -6.09 3.97
CA ARG A 226 -9.48 -7.27 3.28
C ARG A 226 -10.14 -6.89 1.97
N THR A 227 -11.06 -5.93 1.99
CA THR A 227 -11.78 -5.49 0.80
C THR A 227 -10.85 -4.86 -0.24
N ALA A 228 -9.86 -4.08 0.21
CA ALA A 228 -8.85 -3.51 -0.67
C ALA A 228 -7.95 -4.57 -1.33
N VAL A 229 -7.59 -5.64 -0.63
CA VAL A 229 -6.88 -6.80 -1.20
C VAL A 229 -7.74 -7.51 -2.23
N CYS A 230 -9.04 -7.69 -1.99
CA CYS A 230 -9.97 -8.27 -2.97
C CYS A 230 -10.02 -7.43 -4.26
N ILE A 231 -10.12 -6.10 -4.16
CA ILE A 231 -10.08 -5.20 -5.34
C ILE A 231 -8.74 -5.34 -6.07
N TYR A 232 -7.62 -5.29 -5.36
CA TYR A 232 -6.29 -5.41 -5.95
C TYR A 232 -6.11 -6.74 -6.73
N LEU A 233 -6.48 -7.88 -6.12
CA LEU A 233 -6.41 -9.19 -6.77
C LEU A 233 -7.36 -9.30 -7.96
N SER A 234 -8.55 -8.70 -7.86
CA SER A 234 -9.51 -8.65 -8.97
C SER A 234 -8.94 -7.92 -10.19
N HIS A 235 -8.24 -6.78 -9.97
CA HIS A 235 -7.56 -6.08 -11.07
C HIS A 235 -6.39 -6.86 -11.65
N ILE A 236 -5.67 -7.65 -10.86
CA ILE A 236 -4.65 -8.56 -11.40
C ILE A 236 -5.29 -9.63 -12.28
N ILE A 237 -6.40 -10.20 -11.84
CA ILE A 237 -7.15 -11.20 -12.62
C ILE A 237 -7.61 -10.58 -13.94
N LEU A 238 -8.21 -9.39 -13.92
CA LEU A 238 -8.66 -8.72 -15.14
C LEU A 238 -7.51 -8.28 -16.05
N ALA A 239 -6.34 -7.93 -15.51
CA ALA A 239 -5.16 -7.61 -16.32
C ALA A 239 -4.66 -8.83 -17.11
N ARG A 240 -4.73 -10.02 -16.50
CA ARG A 240 -4.15 -11.25 -17.06
C ARG A 240 -5.17 -12.07 -17.85
N TRP A 241 -6.43 -12.03 -17.43
CA TRP A 241 -7.56 -12.74 -18.00
C TRP A 241 -8.76 -11.80 -18.13
N PRO A 242 -8.77 -10.89 -19.12
CA PRO A 242 -9.79 -9.83 -19.24
C PRO A 242 -11.23 -10.34 -19.38
N SER A 243 -11.43 -11.54 -19.94
CA SER A 243 -12.74 -12.15 -20.10
C SER A 243 -13.28 -12.84 -18.84
N THR A 244 -12.57 -12.74 -17.70
CA THR A 244 -13.01 -13.36 -16.45
C THR A 244 -14.19 -12.60 -15.86
N VAL A 245 -15.27 -13.32 -15.57
CA VAL A 245 -16.40 -12.75 -14.82
C VAL A 245 -16.05 -12.76 -13.34
N LEU A 246 -15.92 -11.58 -12.76
CA LEU A 246 -15.72 -11.43 -11.33
C LEU A 246 -17.02 -11.63 -10.55
N PRO A 247 -16.94 -12.20 -9.34
CA PRO A 247 -18.12 -12.44 -8.50
C PRO A 247 -18.69 -11.17 -7.85
N ASP A 248 -17.86 -10.14 -7.60
CA ASP A 248 -18.27 -8.94 -6.88
C ASP A 248 -18.20 -7.70 -7.78
N ASP A 249 -19.07 -6.73 -7.49
CA ASP A 249 -18.99 -5.39 -8.04
C ASP A 249 -17.90 -4.57 -7.31
N LEU A 250 -16.86 -4.18 -8.04
CA LEU A 250 -15.70 -3.49 -7.47
C LEU A 250 -16.05 -2.08 -6.94
N GLU A 251 -17.02 -1.38 -7.53
CA GLU A 251 -17.47 -0.07 -7.03
C GLU A 251 -18.19 -0.21 -5.67
N THR A 252 -18.99 -1.27 -5.50
CA THR A 252 -19.57 -1.62 -4.20
C THR A 252 -18.49 -1.92 -3.16
N LEU A 253 -17.45 -2.68 -3.52
CA LEU A 253 -16.32 -2.94 -2.63
C LEU A 253 -15.56 -1.65 -2.25
N ALA A 254 -15.36 -0.73 -3.20
CA ALA A 254 -14.72 0.57 -2.92
C ALA A 254 -15.54 1.40 -1.93
N THR A 255 -16.87 1.37 -2.07
CA THR A 255 -17.79 2.02 -1.14
C THR A 255 -17.74 1.37 0.24
N GLU A 256 -17.63 0.04 0.33
CA GLU A 256 -17.47 -0.68 1.59
C GLU A 256 -16.20 -0.25 2.34
N ILE A 257 -15.07 -0.10 1.64
CA ILE A 257 -13.82 0.43 2.23
C ILE A 257 -14.09 1.80 2.85
N ILE A 258 -14.72 2.71 2.12
CA ILE A 258 -15.04 4.06 2.58
C ILE A 258 -15.91 4.03 3.85
N ILE A 259 -16.90 3.14 3.90
CA ILE A 259 -17.78 2.96 5.07
C ILE A 259 -16.96 2.53 6.29
N HIS A 260 -16.14 1.49 6.18
CA HIS A 260 -15.29 1.01 7.28
C HIS A 260 -14.33 2.09 7.77
N LEU A 261 -13.77 2.84 6.84
CA LEU A 261 -12.79 3.88 7.13
C LEU A 261 -13.42 5.18 7.68
N SER A 262 -14.70 5.44 7.47
CA SER A 262 -15.37 6.68 7.87
C SER A 262 -15.51 6.84 9.39
N ASN A 263 -15.39 5.75 10.14
CA ASN A 263 -15.45 5.76 11.60
C ASN A 263 -14.12 6.18 12.27
N MET A 264 -13.05 6.35 11.49
CA MET A 264 -11.73 6.73 12.00
C MET A 264 -11.45 8.22 11.84
N HIS A 265 -11.00 8.82 12.93
CA HIS A 265 -10.81 10.25 13.09
C HIS A 265 -9.32 10.58 13.07
N PRO A 266 -8.91 11.80 12.67
CA PRO A 266 -7.50 12.16 12.54
C PRO A 266 -6.64 12.00 13.81
N GLY A 267 -7.25 11.97 15.00
CA GLY A 267 -6.55 11.73 16.27
C GLY A 267 -6.48 10.28 16.75
N ASP A 268 -7.11 9.34 16.03
CA ASP A 268 -7.10 7.93 16.41
C ASP A 268 -5.73 7.29 16.12
N ALA A 269 -5.25 6.43 17.02
CA ALA A 269 -3.95 5.77 16.88
C ALA A 269 -3.81 4.93 15.60
N LEU A 270 -4.92 4.49 15.02
CA LEU A 270 -4.97 3.67 13.79
C LEU A 270 -5.27 4.52 12.53
N PHE A 271 -5.25 5.85 12.61
CA PHE A 271 -5.55 6.70 11.47
C PHE A 271 -4.56 6.52 10.31
N THR A 272 -3.28 6.30 10.63
CA THR A 272 -2.23 6.01 9.63
C THR A 272 -2.52 4.71 8.88
N ALA A 273 -3.16 3.73 9.51
CA ALA A 273 -3.53 2.45 8.90
C ALA A 273 -4.59 2.55 7.78
N THR A 274 -5.21 3.72 7.62
CA THR A 274 -6.22 3.95 6.56
C THR A 274 -5.61 4.23 5.18
N ALA A 275 -4.29 4.44 5.11
CA ALA A 275 -3.54 4.84 3.93
C ALA A 275 -3.83 4.01 2.68
N TRP A 276 -3.49 2.73 2.76
CA TRP A 276 -3.47 1.81 1.63
C TRP A 276 -4.90 1.46 1.18
N PRO A 277 -5.86 1.15 2.08
CA PRO A 277 -7.23 0.93 1.65
C PRO A 277 -7.90 2.17 1.05
N ALA A 278 -7.67 3.37 1.62
CA ALA A 278 -8.21 4.61 1.05
C ALA A 278 -7.66 4.88 -0.35
N PHE A 279 -6.38 4.58 -0.59
CA PHE A 279 -5.79 4.67 -1.91
C PHE A 279 -6.43 3.71 -2.91
N ILE A 280 -6.61 2.43 -2.54
CA ILE A 280 -7.29 1.43 -3.38
C ILE A 280 -8.72 1.85 -3.69
N ALA A 281 -9.49 2.31 -2.70
CA ALA A 281 -10.84 2.81 -2.92
C ALA A 281 -10.86 3.99 -3.90
N GLY A 282 -9.88 4.90 -3.79
CA GLY A 282 -9.71 6.02 -4.71
C GLY A 282 -9.36 5.59 -6.14
N LEU A 283 -8.52 4.57 -6.31
CA LEU A 283 -8.16 4.02 -7.62
C LEU A 283 -9.37 3.40 -8.32
N GLU A 284 -10.20 2.70 -7.55
CA GLU A 284 -11.37 2.00 -8.05
C GLU A 284 -12.48 2.97 -8.45
N THR A 285 -12.88 3.83 -7.51
CA THR A 285 -14.16 4.54 -7.59
C THR A 285 -14.32 5.46 -8.80
N ALA A 286 -15.44 5.30 -9.51
CA ALA A 286 -15.92 6.23 -10.52
C ALA A 286 -16.74 7.38 -9.91
N GLU A 287 -17.36 7.13 -8.76
CA GLU A 287 -18.31 8.03 -8.11
C GLU A 287 -17.65 9.30 -7.57
N LEU A 288 -18.21 10.46 -7.93
CA LEU A 288 -17.65 11.76 -7.54
C LEU A 288 -17.69 11.99 -6.02
N THR A 289 -18.72 11.48 -5.34
CA THR A 289 -18.86 11.57 -3.88
C THR A 289 -17.77 10.78 -3.17
N ASN A 290 -17.49 9.57 -3.64
CA ASN A 290 -16.43 8.72 -3.10
C ASN A 290 -15.04 9.34 -3.35
N ARG A 291 -14.80 9.90 -4.55
CA ARG A 291 -13.56 10.64 -4.83
C ARG A 291 -13.39 11.85 -3.91
N ALA A 292 -14.46 12.60 -3.66
CA ALA A 292 -14.41 13.75 -2.74
C ALA A 292 -14.07 13.31 -1.30
N TRP A 293 -14.62 12.17 -0.86
CA TRP A 293 -14.25 11.56 0.42
C TRP A 293 -12.77 11.19 0.46
N VAL A 294 -12.25 10.55 -0.59
CA VAL A 294 -10.82 10.17 -0.66
C VAL A 294 -9.93 11.41 -0.62
N VAL A 295 -10.24 12.46 -1.39
CA VAL A 295 -9.50 13.72 -1.34
C VAL A 295 -9.45 14.28 0.08
N ARG A 296 -10.60 14.33 0.75
CA ARG A 296 -10.69 14.82 2.13
C ARG A 296 -9.85 13.96 3.08
N ARG A 297 -9.92 12.63 2.97
CA ARG A 297 -9.13 11.71 3.80
C ARG A 297 -7.63 11.95 3.67
N PHE A 298 -7.12 12.13 2.45
CA PHE A 298 -5.70 12.43 2.24
C PHE A 298 -5.32 13.83 2.74
N GLN A 299 -6.23 14.81 2.69
CA GLN A 299 -6.01 16.13 3.29
C GLN A 299 -5.92 16.06 4.82
N GLU A 300 -6.85 15.36 5.47
CA GLU A 300 -6.83 15.12 6.92
C GLU A 300 -5.53 14.43 7.36
N ARG A 301 -5.03 13.46 6.57
CA ARG A 301 -3.72 12.84 6.82
C ARG A 301 -2.57 13.81 6.68
N TRP A 302 -2.54 14.63 5.64
CA TRP A 302 -1.49 15.63 5.45
C TRP A 302 -1.44 16.65 6.59
N GLU A 303 -2.58 17.02 7.14
CA GLU A 303 -2.67 17.94 8.29
C GLU A 303 -2.11 17.33 9.58
N MET A 304 -2.29 16.03 9.80
CA MET A 304 -1.77 15.31 10.98
C MET A 304 -0.30 14.90 10.82
N GLU A 305 0.02 14.30 9.68
CA GLU A 305 1.32 13.73 9.34
C GLU A 305 1.66 14.21 7.91
N PRO A 306 2.45 15.30 7.76
CA PRO A 306 2.74 15.90 6.47
C PRO A 306 3.79 15.09 5.70
N TRP A 307 3.50 13.81 5.48
CA TRP A 307 4.31 12.88 4.70
C TRP A 307 4.07 13.18 3.23
N GLY A 308 5.16 13.45 2.51
CA GLY A 308 5.12 13.72 1.08
C GLY A 308 4.40 12.62 0.30
N LEU A 309 4.51 11.36 0.73
CA LEU A 309 3.73 10.24 0.21
C LEU A 309 2.23 10.56 0.04
N THR A 310 1.62 11.20 1.04
CA THR A 310 0.17 11.51 1.04
C THR A 310 -0.19 12.44 -0.12
N ARG A 311 0.65 13.44 -0.38
CA ARG A 311 0.47 14.37 -1.50
C ARG A 311 0.66 13.65 -2.83
N GLU A 312 1.73 12.86 -2.95
CA GLU A 312 2.05 12.16 -4.20
C GLU A 312 0.99 11.11 -4.55
N ALA A 313 0.48 10.37 -3.56
CA ALA A 313 -0.61 9.43 -3.75
C ALA A 313 -1.89 10.13 -4.23
N LEU A 314 -2.24 11.27 -3.65
CA LEU A 314 -3.40 12.05 -4.09
C LEU A 314 -3.23 12.60 -5.52
N GLU A 315 -2.01 12.99 -5.90
CA GLU A 315 -1.70 13.42 -7.27
C GLU A 315 -1.79 12.28 -8.28
N ALA A 316 -1.33 11.08 -7.92
CA ALA A 316 -1.51 9.87 -8.74
C ALA A 316 -2.99 9.56 -8.97
N LEU A 317 -3.81 9.62 -7.90
CA LEU A 317 -5.26 9.42 -8.02
C LEU A 317 -5.90 10.41 -8.99
N ARG A 318 -5.56 11.71 -8.87
CA ARG A 318 -6.07 12.75 -9.78
C ARG A 318 -5.68 12.49 -11.24
N THR A 319 -4.42 12.09 -11.46
CA THR A 319 -3.92 11.73 -12.78
C THR A 319 -4.71 10.57 -13.39
N ILE A 320 -4.96 9.52 -12.59
CA ILE A 320 -5.74 8.35 -13.00
C ILE A 320 -7.20 8.74 -13.30
N TRP A 321 -7.83 9.55 -12.45
CA TRP A 321 -9.21 10.02 -12.67
C TRP A 321 -9.36 10.86 -13.94
N ASP A 322 -8.41 11.74 -14.22
CA ASP A 322 -8.43 12.55 -15.44
C ASP A 322 -8.13 11.74 -16.69
N GLY A 323 -7.29 10.70 -16.58
CA GLY A 323 -7.13 9.67 -17.61
C GLY A 323 -8.45 8.98 -17.95
N ARG A 324 -9.19 8.52 -16.92
CA ARG A 324 -10.49 7.85 -17.09
C ARG A 324 -11.51 8.75 -17.80
N LYS A 325 -11.59 10.03 -17.42
CA LYS A 325 -12.48 11.01 -18.07
C LYS A 325 -12.17 11.19 -19.56
N LYS A 326 -10.89 11.29 -19.92
CA LYS A 326 -10.46 11.46 -21.31
C LYS A 326 -10.81 10.25 -22.17
N GLU A 327 -10.58 9.03 -21.67
CA GLU A 327 -10.95 7.80 -22.37
C GLU A 327 -12.47 7.69 -22.57
N ASN A 328 -13.26 8.05 -21.55
CA ASN A 328 -14.73 8.07 -21.66
C ASN A 328 -15.23 9.11 -22.66
N ALA A 329 -14.60 10.29 -22.72
CA ALA A 329 -14.95 11.34 -23.69
C ALA A 329 -14.67 10.90 -25.14
N VAL A 330 -13.55 10.22 -25.39
CA VAL A 330 -13.19 9.69 -26.72
C VAL A 330 -14.17 8.58 -27.16
N LYS A 331 -14.61 7.71 -26.24
CA LYS A 331 -15.60 6.66 -26.51
C LYS A 331 -16.97 7.24 -26.84
N SER A 332 -17.42 8.26 -26.11
CA SER A 332 -18.71 8.92 -26.36
C SER A 332 -18.79 9.62 -27.73
N SER A 333 -17.65 9.98 -28.34
CA SER A 333 -17.60 10.58 -29.68
C SER A 333 -17.57 9.58 -30.84
N ASN A 334 -17.27 8.31 -30.58
CA ASN A 334 -17.15 7.26 -31.60
C ASN A 334 -18.24 6.19 -31.40
N ASP A 335 -19.47 6.51 -31.78
CA ASP A 335 -20.55 5.52 -31.87
C ASP A 335 -20.35 4.62 -33.11
N ARG A 336 -19.44 3.64 -33.01
CA ARG A 336 -19.32 2.49 -33.93
C ARG A 336 -18.78 1.26 -33.20
N LEU A 337 -19.71 0.31 -33.03
CA LEU A 337 -19.52 -1.13 -32.83
C LEU A 337 -18.94 -1.56 -31.47
N HIS A 338 -19.78 -2.33 -30.78
CA HIS A 338 -19.53 -3.14 -29.59
C HIS A 338 -18.10 -3.66 -29.44
N GLU A 339 -17.64 -3.66 -28.18
CA GLU A 339 -16.36 -4.16 -27.63
C GLU A 339 -15.39 -3.04 -27.21
N GLN A 340 -15.58 -2.52 -25.98
CA GLN A 340 -14.53 -2.01 -25.05
C GLN A 340 -15.13 -1.07 -23.98
N GLU A 341 -16.17 -1.51 -23.26
CA GLU A 341 -16.32 -1.06 -21.86
C GLU A 341 -15.27 -1.73 -20.94
N GLU A 342 -14.61 -2.79 -21.42
CA GLU A 342 -13.90 -3.80 -20.61
C GLU A 342 -12.45 -3.51 -20.19
N ASN A 343 -11.81 -2.40 -20.59
CA ASN A 343 -10.34 -2.29 -20.47
C ASN A 343 -9.80 -1.24 -19.48
N TRP A 344 -10.61 -0.79 -18.52
CA TRP A 344 -10.10 0.11 -17.48
C TRP A 344 -9.43 -0.69 -16.37
N ASN A 345 -8.12 -0.90 -16.49
CA ASN A 345 -7.30 -1.48 -15.43
C ASN A 345 -6.34 -0.41 -14.87
N TRP A 346 -6.58 0.03 -13.64
CA TRP A 346 -5.75 1.08 -13.06
C TRP A 346 -4.36 0.59 -12.67
N ILE A 347 -4.11 -0.72 -12.55
CA ILE A 347 -2.78 -1.27 -12.23
C ILE A 347 -1.80 -0.86 -13.34
N GLU A 348 -2.13 -1.13 -14.60
CA GLU A 348 -1.26 -0.75 -15.73
C GLU A 348 -1.05 0.76 -15.81
N LYS A 349 -2.09 1.56 -15.53
CA LYS A 349 -1.99 3.02 -15.51
C LYS A 349 -1.05 3.50 -14.40
N LEU A 350 -1.18 2.93 -13.20
CA LEU A 350 -0.32 3.25 -12.07
C LEU A 350 1.15 2.88 -12.36
N GLN A 351 1.39 1.73 -13.01
CA GLN A 351 2.71 1.31 -13.46
C GLN A 351 3.28 2.28 -14.51
N ASN A 352 2.45 2.77 -15.43
CA ASN A 352 2.85 3.72 -16.48
C ASN A 352 3.14 5.14 -15.97
N ILE A 353 2.75 5.49 -14.73
CA ILE A 353 3.17 6.76 -14.10
C ILE A 353 4.69 6.77 -13.83
N GLY A 354 5.37 5.61 -13.93
CA GLY A 354 6.84 5.53 -13.92
C GLY A 354 7.44 5.77 -12.54
N THR A 355 6.66 5.58 -11.48
CA THR A 355 7.07 5.75 -10.09
C THR A 355 6.83 4.46 -9.32
N ASP A 356 7.78 4.05 -8.50
CA ASP A 356 7.62 2.94 -7.57
C ASP A 356 7.00 3.43 -6.26
N TRP A 357 5.74 3.03 -6.03
CA TRP A 357 4.92 3.50 -4.91
C TRP A 357 5.06 2.60 -3.68
N LEU A 358 5.31 3.20 -2.52
CA LEU A 358 5.15 2.54 -1.21
C LEU A 358 4.10 3.30 -0.41
N ILE A 359 2.91 2.73 -0.31
CA ILE A 359 1.79 3.31 0.42
C ILE A 359 1.55 2.44 1.65
N ALA A 360 1.71 3.02 2.84
CA ALA A 360 1.67 2.31 4.11
C ALA A 360 0.91 3.08 5.19
#